data_AF-A0A8J7UUA5-F1
#
_entry.id   AF-A0A8J7UUA5-F1
#
_cell.length_a   1.000
_cell.length_b   1.000
_cell.length_c   1.000
_cell.angle_alpha   90.00
_cell.angle_beta   90.00
_cell.angle_gamma   90.00
#
_symmetry.space_group_name_H-M   'P 1'
#
loop_
_entity.id
_entity.type
_entity.pdbx_description
1 polymer ?
#
loop_
_entity_poly.entity_id
_entity_poly.type
_entity_poly.pdbx_seq_one_letter_code
_entity_poly.pdbx_strand_id
1 'polypeptide(L)'
;MKLKFVPRTDVRVTKKSSSKFRPLIEALNKLEPGGDALEVTYSNDKELNSMRNVVYTYNRETGAKIKSGKDTVNGKVFFYKEK
;
A
#
# COMPACT_ATOMS: atom_id res chain seq x y z
N MET A 1 3.17 -8.27 26.36
CA MET A 1 3.31 -8.59 24.92
C MET A 1 4.44 -9.60 24.77
N LYS A 2 4.22 -10.73 24.08
CA LYS A 2 5.28 -11.74 23.82
C LYS A 2 5.79 -11.56 22.40
N LEU A 3 7.10 -11.36 22.24
CA LEU A 3 7.79 -11.14 20.97
C LEU A 3 8.56 -12.41 20.60
N LYS A 4 8.43 -12.91 19.37
CA LYS A 4 9.19 -14.05 18.85
C LYS A 4 9.79 -13.68 17.50
N PHE A 5 11.09 -13.91 17.34
CA PHE A 5 11.77 -13.80 16.05
C PHE A 5 11.45 -15.03 15.21
N VAL A 6 10.99 -14.82 13.98
CA VAL A 6 10.70 -15.88 13.01
C VAL A 6 11.50 -15.62 11.72
N PRO A 7 12.09 -16.65 11.10
CA PRO A 7 12.80 -16.52 9.84
C PRO A 7 11.89 -15.94 8.75
N ARG A 8 12.39 -14.94 8.01
CA ARG A 8 11.59 -14.26 6.96
C ARG A 8 11.13 -15.20 5.85
N THR A 9 11.86 -16.30 5.63
CA THR A 9 11.56 -17.37 4.69
C THR A 9 10.32 -18.18 5.07
N ASP A 10 10.03 -18.32 6.37
CA ASP A 10 8.86 -19.04 6.89
C ASP A 10 7.60 -18.18 6.89
N VAL A 11 7.75 -16.86 6.73
CA VAL A 11 6.65 -15.93 6.48
C VAL A 11 6.25 -16.00 5.00
N ARG A 12 5.94 -17.21 4.50
CA ARG A 12 5.23 -17.36 3.23
C ARG A 12 3.80 -16.91 3.48
N VAL A 13 3.51 -15.66 3.12
CA VAL A 13 2.16 -15.09 3.13
C VAL A 13 1.30 -15.92 2.18
N THR A 14 0.62 -16.93 2.72
CA THR A 14 -0.42 -17.71 2.04
C THR A 14 -1.65 -16.84 1.86
N LYS A 15 -1.56 -15.93 0.91
CA LYS A 15 -2.67 -15.42 0.10
C LYS A 15 -2.07 -14.43 -0.87
N LYS A 16 -2.01 -14.83 -2.14
CA LYS A 16 -2.10 -13.85 -3.23
C LYS A 16 -3.41 -13.08 -3.00
N SER A 17 -3.34 -11.98 -2.25
CA SER A 17 -4.40 -10.97 -2.09
C SER A 17 -4.64 -10.22 -3.41
N SER A 18 -4.48 -10.92 -4.53
CA SER A 18 -4.33 -10.26 -5.82
C SER A 18 -5.66 -9.68 -6.30
N SER A 19 -6.83 -10.23 -5.95
CA SER A 19 -8.07 -9.69 -6.55
C SER A 19 -8.50 -8.34 -5.96
N LYS A 20 -8.47 -8.16 -4.63
CA LYS A 20 -9.02 -6.94 -4.00
C LYS A 20 -8.19 -5.69 -4.29
N PHE A 21 -6.86 -5.82 -4.34
CA PHE A 21 -5.95 -4.67 -4.49
C PHE A 21 -5.28 -4.59 -5.87
N ARG A 22 -5.63 -5.47 -6.82
CA ARG A 22 -5.28 -5.32 -8.24
C ARG A 22 -5.54 -3.91 -8.79
N PRO A 23 -6.74 -3.32 -8.63
CA PRO A 23 -7.00 -1.98 -9.18
C PRO A 23 -6.11 -0.91 -8.55
N LEU A 24 -5.74 -1.08 -7.26
CA LEU A 24 -4.78 -0.20 -6.60
C LEU A 24 -3.41 -0.29 -7.29
N ILE A 25 -2.86 -1.51 -7.48
CA ILE A 25 -1.55 -1.71 -8.11
C ILE A 25 -1.53 -1.16 -9.55
N GLU A 26 -2.59 -1.38 -10.32
CA GLU A 26 -2.73 -0.84 -11.67
C GLU A 26 -2.74 0.70 -11.68
N ALA A 27 -3.42 1.32 -10.72
CA ALA A 27 -3.40 2.77 -10.55
C ALA A 27 -2.00 3.29 -10.12
N LEU A 28 -1.28 2.56 -9.26
CA LEU A 28 0.09 2.92 -8.87
C LEU A 28 1.07 2.92 -10.06
N ASN A 29 0.88 2.01 -11.02
CA ASN A 29 1.68 1.98 -12.25
C ASN A 29 1.49 3.25 -13.11
N LYS A 30 0.32 3.87 -13.04
CA LYS A 30 -0.02 5.09 -13.79
C LYS A 30 0.42 6.38 -13.08
N LEU A 31 0.85 6.31 -11.82
CA LEU A 31 1.33 7.48 -11.09
C LEU A 31 2.66 7.97 -11.69
N GLU A 32 2.71 9.25 -12.01
CA GLU A 32 3.90 9.94 -12.48
C GLU A 32 4.58 10.72 -11.34
N PRO A 33 5.92 10.79 -11.30
CA PRO A 33 6.65 11.61 -10.32
C PRO A 33 6.26 13.09 -10.45
N GLY A 34 5.80 13.69 -9.35
CA GLY A 34 5.39 15.10 -9.33
C GLY A 34 4.08 15.42 -10.06
N GLY A 35 3.36 14.39 -10.50
CA GLY A 35 2.02 14.50 -11.10
C GLY A 35 0.91 14.33 -10.07
N ASP A 36 -0.21 13.75 -10.52
CA ASP A 36 -1.41 13.59 -9.72
C ASP A 36 -1.25 12.57 -8.57
N ALA A 37 -2.09 12.73 -7.54
CA ALA A 37 -2.21 11.79 -6.43
C ALA A 37 -3.41 10.87 -6.61
N LEU A 38 -3.27 9.61 -6.22
CA LEU A 38 -4.34 8.63 -6.20
C LEU A 38 -5.10 8.72 -4.87
N GLU A 39 -6.35 9.16 -4.90
CA GLU A 39 -7.26 9.12 -3.76
C GLU A 39 -7.94 7.74 -3.65
N VAL A 40 -7.93 7.17 -2.44
CA VAL A 40 -8.62 5.92 -2.12
C VAL A 40 -9.36 6.06 -0.80
N THR A 41 -10.65 5.75 -0.79
CA THR A 41 -11.45 5.66 0.43
C THR A 41 -11.21 4.33 1.14
N TYR A 42 -11.10 4.36 2.47
CA TYR A 42 -11.00 3.18 3.31
C TYR A 42 -12.11 3.16 4.36
N SER A 43 -12.60 1.98 4.70
CA SER A 43 -13.72 1.83 5.64
C SER A 43 -13.26 1.73 7.09
N ASN A 44 -12.03 1.26 7.31
CA ASN A 44 -11.45 1.06 8.64
C ASN A 44 -9.91 1.04 8.60
N ASP A 45 -9.28 1.18 9.76
CA ASP A 45 -7.81 1.19 9.88
C ASP A 45 -7.15 -0.12 9.40
N LYS A 46 -7.83 -1.27 9.51
CA LYS A 46 -7.30 -2.55 9.02
C LYS A 46 -7.18 -2.55 7.50
N GLU A 47 -8.15 -1.98 6.80
CA GLU A 47 -8.15 -1.81 5.36
C GLU A 47 -7.07 -0.82 4.91
N LEU A 48 -6.94 0.32 5.59
CA LEU A 48 -5.86 1.28 5.37
C LEU A 48 -4.48 0.63 5.51
N ASN A 49 -4.25 -0.13 6.58
CA ASN A 49 -2.99 -0.82 6.80
C ASN A 49 -2.72 -1.90 5.74
N SER A 50 -3.77 -2.58 5.26
CA SER A 50 -3.65 -3.55 4.17
C SER A 50 -3.26 -2.88 2.86
N MET A 51 -3.90 -1.75 2.51
CA MET A 51 -3.55 -0.96 1.32
C MET A 51 -2.10 -0.46 1.38
N ARG A 52 -1.67 0.07 2.53
CA ARG A 52 -0.28 0.51 2.74
C ARG A 52 0.73 -0.61 2.57
N ASN A 53 0.46 -1.78 3.13
CA ASN A 53 1.34 -2.94 2.96
C ASN A 53 1.48 -3.36 1.49
N VAL A 54 0.40 -3.27 0.71
CA VAL A 54 0.46 -3.51 -0.75
C VAL A 54 1.35 -2.48 -1.42
N VAL A 55 1.17 -1.18 -1.13
CA VAL A 55 2.00 -0.10 -1.70
C VAL A 55 3.47 -0.26 -1.31
N TYR A 56 3.77 -0.61 -0.06
CA TYR A 56 5.15 -0.84 0.38
C TYR A 56 5.79 -2.06 -0.28
N THR A 57 5.01 -3.11 -0.52
CA THR A 57 5.48 -4.28 -1.27
C THR A 57 5.76 -3.90 -2.71
N TYR A 58 4.84 -3.17 -3.36
CA TYR A 58 5.02 -2.64 -4.70
C TYR A 58 6.27 -1.76 -4.82
N ASN A 59 6.49 -0.84 -3.89
CA ASN A 59 7.70 -0.01 -3.83
C ASN A 59 8.98 -0.85 -3.75
N ARG A 60 8.97 -1.94 -2.97
CA ARG A 60 10.11 -2.83 -2.81
C ARG A 60 10.39 -3.66 -4.06
N GLU A 61 9.36 -4.08 -4.79
CA GLU A 61 9.47 -4.89 -6.00
C GLU A 61 9.87 -4.05 -7.23
N THR A 62 9.34 -2.82 -7.33
CA THR A 62 9.55 -1.94 -8.49
C THR A 62 10.65 -0.90 -8.29
N GLY A 63 11.10 -0.68 -7.05
CA GLY A 63 12.00 0.42 -6.70
C GLY A 63 11.32 1.79 -6.66
N ALA A 64 9.99 1.86 -6.83
CA ALA A 64 9.23 3.11 -6.76
C ALA A 64 9.24 3.69 -5.33
N LYS A 65 9.13 5.02 -5.23
CA LYS A 65 9.05 5.77 -3.97
C LYS A 65 7.66 6.37 -3.78
N ILE A 66 6.62 5.53 -3.76
CA ILE A 66 5.25 6.00 -3.54
C ILE A 66 5.05 6.28 -2.06
N LYS A 67 4.65 7.50 -1.73
CA LYS A 67 4.27 7.96 -0.39
C LYS A 67 2.77 7.85 -0.19
N SER A 68 2.35 7.83 1.08
CA SER A 68 0.93 7.85 1.45
C SER A 68 0.63 8.97 2.45
N GLY A 69 -0.38 9.79 2.18
CA GLY A 69 -0.98 10.73 3.12
C GLY A 69 -2.34 10.23 3.56
N LYS A 70 -2.63 10.19 4.87
CA LYS A 70 -3.98 9.84 5.35
C LYS A 70 -4.76 11.11 5.69
N ASP A 71 -6.03 11.10 5.32
CA ASP A 71 -7.04 12.01 5.81
C ASP A 71 -8.01 11.21 6.69
N THR A 72 -7.80 11.33 8.00
CA THR A 72 -8.62 10.62 8.99
C THR A 72 -10.01 11.20 9.16
N VAL A 73 -10.24 12.45 8.73
CA VAL A 73 -11.54 13.11 8.87
C VAL A 73 -12.52 12.55 7.85
N ASN A 74 -12.06 12.35 6.61
CA ASN A 74 -12.90 11.86 5.51
C ASN A 74 -12.74 10.36 5.23
N GLY A 75 -11.87 9.65 5.96
CA GLY A 75 -11.62 8.23 5.73
C GLY A 75 -10.92 7.97 4.38
N LYS A 76 -10.01 8.85 3.99
CA LYS A 76 -9.33 8.83 2.69
C LYS A 76 -7.83 8.68 2.83
N VAL A 77 -7.20 8.00 1.89
CA VAL A 77 -5.74 7.92 1.77
C VAL A 77 -5.33 8.32 0.36
N PHE A 78 -4.28 9.12 0.28
CA PHE A 78 -3.71 9.62 -0.96
C PHE A 78 -2.36 8.94 -1.19
N PHE A 79 -2.14 8.39 -2.38
CA PHE A 79 -0.86 7.83 -2.79
C PHE A 79 -0.24 8.66 -3.92
N TYR A 80 1.03 9.03 -3.78
CA TYR A 80 1.70 9.92 -4.74
C TYR A 80 3.20 9.61 -4.83
N LYS A 81 3.82 9.97 -5.96
CA LYS A 81 5.27 9.92 -6.15
C LYS A 81 5.85 11.32 -5.97
N GLU A 82 6.84 11.44 -5.09
CA GLU A 82 7.62 12.69 -5.02
C GLU A 82 8.40 12.92 -6.31
N LYS A 83 8.69 14.21 -6.58
CA LYS A 83 9.54 14.64 -7.70
C LYS A 83 10.95 14.03 -7.63
#